data_AF-A0A0F8CVJ7-F1
#
_entry.id   AF-A0A0F8CVJ7-F1
#
_cell.length_a   1.000
_cell.length_b   1.000
_cell.length_c   1.000
_cell.angle_alpha   90.00
_cell.angle_beta   90.00
_cell.angle_gamma   90.00
#
_symmetry.space_group_name_H-M   'P 1'
#
loop_
_entity.id
_entity.type
_entity.pdbx_description
1 polymer ?
#
loop_
_entity_poly.entity_id
_entity_poly.type
_entity_poly.pdbx_seq_one_letter_code
_entity_poly.pdbx_strand_id
1 'polypeptide(L)'
;MLDSFIITNINIYNRGDCCPERINGLKVHIGNSLDNNGLNNPLVGQIVHGSPTFTQTFTPHVKGRYVTLFLPGLLKYLTLCEVEVYGYRA
;
A
#
# COMPACT_ATOMS: atom_id res chain seq x y z
N MET A 1 19.45 -15.20 1.26
CA MET A 1 18.24 -15.22 0.41
C MET A 1 17.31 -14.14 0.93
N LEU A 2 16.63 -13.42 0.04
CA LEU A 2 15.80 -12.30 0.46
C LEU A 2 14.39 -12.80 0.74
N ASP A 3 13.86 -12.48 1.92
CA ASP A 3 12.66 -13.12 2.44
C ASP A 3 11.36 -12.53 1.87
N SER A 4 10.42 -13.42 1.53
CA SER A 4 9.03 -13.07 1.18
C SER A 4 8.10 -13.36 2.37
N PHE A 5 7.00 -12.62 2.46
CA PHE A 5 6.00 -12.76 3.51
C PHE A 5 4.63 -13.11 2.91
N ILE A 6 3.81 -13.81 3.69
CA ILE A 6 2.36 -13.87 3.51
C ILE A 6 1.77 -12.70 4.29
N ILE A 7 1.30 -11.69 3.58
CA ILE A 7 0.76 -10.44 4.12
C ILE A 7 -0.73 -10.62 4.35
N THR A 8 -1.17 -10.35 5.58
CA THR A 8 -2.54 -10.51 6.04
C THR A 8 -3.31 -9.20 6.06
N ASN A 9 -2.65 -8.11 6.45
CA ASN A 9 -3.25 -6.80 6.56
C ASN A 9 -2.21 -5.69 6.33
N ILE A 10 -2.68 -4.55 5.84
CA ILE A 10 -1.92 -3.29 5.83
C ILE A 10 -2.72 -2.19 6.50
N ASN A 11 -2.09 -1.45 7.41
CA ASN A 11 -2.60 -0.19 7.93
C ASN A 11 -1.83 0.97 7.30
N ILE A 12 -2.54 1.99 6.83
CA ILE A 12 -1.98 3.21 6.28
C ILE A 12 -2.55 4.38 7.08
N TYR A 13 -1.65 5.13 7.72
CA TYR A 13 -1.98 6.33 8.47
C TYR A 13 -1.64 7.54 7.61
N ASN A 14 -2.70 8.27 7.23
CA ASN A 14 -2.62 9.47 6.42
C ASN A 14 -2.28 10.69 7.30
N ARG A 15 -1.96 11.80 6.64
CA ARG A 15 -1.83 13.10 7.30
C ARG A 15 -3.15 13.48 8.00
N GLY A 16 -3.07 13.86 9.28
CA GLY A 16 -4.24 14.09 10.13
C GLY A 16 -4.69 15.54 10.31
N ASP A 17 -3.84 16.53 10.03
CA ASP A 17 -4.12 17.96 10.28
C ASP A 17 -4.87 18.66 9.13
N CYS A 18 -4.67 18.23 7.88
CA CYS A 18 -5.39 18.74 6.72
C CYS A 18 -5.21 17.83 5.49
N CYS A 19 -6.02 18.10 4.45
CA CYS A 19 -5.92 17.51 3.12
C CYS A 19 -6.03 15.97 3.04
N PRO A 20 -6.95 15.32 3.78
CA PRO A 20 -7.07 13.87 3.76
C PRO A 20 -7.41 13.32 2.36
N GLU A 21 -8.03 14.12 1.50
CA GLU A 21 -8.41 13.77 0.14
C GLU A 21 -7.22 13.60 -0.82
N ARG A 22 -6.02 14.07 -0.48
CA ARG A 22 -4.84 13.93 -1.35
C ARG A 22 -4.47 12.49 -1.63
N ILE A 23 -4.77 11.59 -0.68
CA ILE A 23 -4.49 10.15 -0.79
C ILE A 23 -5.50 9.43 -1.71
N ASN A 24 -6.57 10.10 -2.16
CA ASN A 24 -7.60 9.49 -3.00
C ASN A 24 -6.99 8.91 -4.27
N GLY A 25 -7.30 7.65 -4.53
CA GLY A 25 -6.80 6.89 -5.66
C GLY A 25 -5.46 6.20 -5.41
N LEU A 26 -4.88 6.26 -4.20
CA LEU A 26 -3.67 5.52 -3.86
C LEU A 26 -3.87 4.02 -4.11
N LYS A 27 -2.98 3.44 -4.91
CA LYS A 27 -2.94 2.03 -5.27
C LYS A 27 -1.91 1.29 -4.43
N VAL A 28 -2.25 0.09 -4.00
CA VAL A 28 -1.36 -0.79 -3.23
C VAL A 28 -0.99 -1.98 -4.10
N HIS A 29 0.29 -2.11 -4.46
CA HIS A 29 0.83 -3.24 -5.21
C HIS A 29 1.71 -4.08 -4.29
N ILE A 30 1.56 -5.41 -4.35
CA ILE A 30 2.34 -6.32 -3.50
C ILE A 30 2.87 -7.48 -4.33
N GLY A 31 4.17 -7.75 -4.23
CA GLY A 31 4.78 -8.91 -4.89
C GLY A 31 6.30 -8.98 -4.68
N ASN A 32 6.98 -9.73 -5.55
CA ASN A 32 8.40 -10.06 -5.38
C ASN A 32 9.33 -9.34 -6.37
N SER A 33 8.78 -8.62 -7.36
CA SER A 33 9.57 -7.92 -8.37
C SER A 33 9.80 -6.45 -8.01
N LEU A 34 10.96 -5.90 -8.39
CA LEU A 34 11.26 -4.47 -8.39
C LEU A 34 11.11 -3.83 -9.79
N ASP A 35 10.72 -4.61 -10.80
CA ASP A 35 10.49 -4.09 -12.15
C ASP A 35 9.47 -2.95 -12.11
N ASN A 36 9.78 -1.84 -12.78
CA ASN A 36 8.97 -0.63 -12.74
C ASN A 36 8.67 -0.17 -11.30
N ASN A 37 9.68 -0.21 -10.41
CA ASN A 37 9.57 0.12 -8.99
C ASN A 37 8.50 -0.73 -8.25
N GLY A 38 8.26 -1.94 -8.71
CA GLY A 38 7.26 -2.85 -8.16
C GLY A 38 5.82 -2.54 -8.56
N LEU A 39 5.58 -1.57 -9.46
CA LEU A 39 4.25 -1.25 -9.99
C LEU A 39 3.68 -2.35 -10.88
N ASN A 40 4.54 -3.25 -11.38
CA ASN A 40 4.12 -4.42 -12.14
C ASN A 40 3.68 -5.59 -11.25
N ASN A 41 3.88 -5.50 -9.93
CA ASN A 41 3.30 -6.48 -9.02
C ASN A 41 1.76 -6.36 -8.99
N PRO A 42 1.03 -7.42 -8.61
CA PRO A 42 -0.43 -7.39 -8.49
C PRO A 42 -0.95 -6.18 -7.70
N LEU A 43 -1.95 -5.50 -8.26
CA LEU A 43 -2.74 -4.49 -7.55
C LEU A 43 -3.69 -5.20 -6.59
N VAL A 44 -3.52 -4.98 -5.29
CA VAL A 44 -4.27 -5.68 -4.24
C VAL A 44 -5.20 -4.79 -3.44
N GLY A 45 -5.12 -3.47 -3.63
CA GLY A 45 -6.00 -2.52 -2.95
C GLY A 45 -5.96 -1.13 -3.57
N GLN A 46 -7.01 -0.35 -3.33
CA GLN A 46 -7.09 1.05 -3.71
C GLN A 46 -7.85 1.84 -2.65
N ILE A 47 -7.31 2.98 -2.25
CA ILE A 47 -7.99 3.94 -1.39
C ILE A 47 -8.91 4.82 -2.24
N VAL A 48 -10.21 4.76 -1.98
CA VAL A 48 -11.23 5.52 -2.75
C VAL A 48 -11.49 6.90 -2.14
N HIS A 49 -11.61 6.97 -0.82
CA HIS A 49 -11.99 8.20 -0.10
C HIS A 49 -10.97 8.54 0.98
N GLY A 50 -10.70 9.82 1.17
CA GLY A 50 -9.73 10.32 2.14
C GLY A 50 -10.22 10.05 3.57
N SER A 51 -9.36 9.46 4.38
CA SER A 51 -9.56 9.13 5.78
C SER A 51 -8.21 9.31 6.50
N PRO A 52 -8.20 9.59 7.81
CA PRO A 52 -6.96 9.57 8.60
C PRO A 52 -6.32 8.18 8.65
N THR A 53 -7.12 7.13 8.57
CA THR A 53 -6.64 5.75 8.69
C THR A 53 -7.33 4.86 7.68
N PHE A 54 -6.56 3.94 7.10
CA PHE A 54 -7.02 2.92 6.18
C PHE A 54 -6.48 1.57 6.60
N THR A 55 -7.38 0.59 6.68
CA THR A 55 -7.03 -0.79 6.96
C THR A 55 -7.53 -1.64 5.80
N GLN A 56 -6.64 -2.42 5.21
CA GLN A 56 -6.97 -3.37 4.16
C GLN A 56 -6.51 -4.76 4.57
N THR A 57 -7.47 -5.58 4.98
CA THR A 57 -7.27 -7.01 5.18
C THR A 57 -7.34 -7.72 3.83
N PHE A 58 -6.45 -8.69 3.61
CA PHE A 58 -6.39 -9.45 2.37
C PHE A 58 -7.01 -10.84 2.52
N THR A 59 -8.01 -11.14 1.70
CA THR A 59 -8.62 -12.47 1.61
C THR A 59 -8.78 -12.84 0.14
N PRO A 60 -7.98 -13.79 -0.39
CA PRO A 60 -6.91 -14.53 0.29
C PRO A 60 -5.72 -13.63 0.67
N HIS A 61 -4.90 -14.09 1.62
CA HIS A 61 -3.65 -13.40 1.98
C HIS A 61 -2.71 -13.29 0.77
N VAL A 62 -1.88 -12.25 0.75
CA VAL A 62 -1.03 -11.94 -0.41
C VAL A 62 0.42 -12.29 -0.13
N LYS A 63 1.04 -13.09 -1.01
CA LYS A 63 2.49 -13.34 -0.93
C LYS A 63 3.26 -12.19 -1.59
N GLY A 64 4.23 -11.62 -0.89
CA GLY A 64 5.10 -10.59 -1.44
C GLY A 64 6.28 -10.24 -0.55
N ARG A 65 7.27 -9.60 -1.16
CA ARG A 65 8.44 -9.04 -0.48
C ARG A 65 8.41 -7.51 -0.47
N TYR A 66 7.83 -6.92 -1.51
CA TYR A 66 7.72 -5.48 -1.66
C TYR A 66 6.25 -5.07 -1.62
N VAL A 67 5.99 -3.98 -0.91
CA VAL A 67 4.73 -3.26 -0.89
C VAL A 67 4.99 -1.89 -1.52
N THR A 68 4.37 -1.62 -2.66
CA THR A 68 4.50 -0.35 -3.39
C THR A 68 3.19 0.42 -3.29
N LEU A 69 3.27 1.62 -2.74
CA LEU A 69 2.16 2.57 -2.65
C LEU A 69 2.30 3.61 -3.77
N PHE A 70 1.31 3.66 -4.67
CA PHE A 70 1.38 4.46 -5.88
C PHE A 70 0.17 5.37 -6.05
N LEU A 71 0.40 6.68 -6.06
CA LEU A 71 -0.66 7.67 -6.26
C LEU A 71 -0.60 8.19 -7.71
N PRO A 72 -1.50 7.74 -8.60
CA PRO A 72 -1.49 8.19 -9.99
C PRO A 72 -1.94 9.65 -10.13
N GLY A 73 -1.37 10.34 -11.11
CA GLY A 73 -1.76 11.70 -11.50
C GLY A 73 -0.59 12.68 -11.51
N LEU A 74 -0.78 13.81 -12.18
CA LEU A 74 0.19 14.91 -12.22
C LEU A 74 -0.02 15.83 -11.01
N LEU A 75 1.08 16.41 -10.52
CA LEU A 75 1.07 17.39 -9.41
C LEU A 75 0.35 16.88 -8.14
N LYS A 76 0.43 15.57 -7.91
CA LYS A 76 -0.08 14.91 -6.70
C LYS A 76 1.01 14.80 -5.64
N TYR A 77 0.61 14.91 -4.39
CA TYR A 77 1.48 14.73 -3.23
C TYR A 77 1.01 13.51 -2.44
N LEU A 78 1.86 12.49 -2.37
CA LEU A 78 1.66 11.37 -1.46
C LEU A 78 2.31 11.71 -0.12
N THR A 79 1.51 11.78 0.94
CA THR A 79 1.99 11.97 2.31
C THR A 79 1.45 10.84 3.15
N LEU A 80 2.35 10.14 3.84
CA LEU A 80 2.04 9.01 4.70
C LEU A 80 2.70 9.30 6.05
N CYS A 81 1.93 9.22 7.13
CA CYS A 81 2.46 9.32 8.47
C CYS A 81 3.08 7.99 8.89
N GLU A 82 2.40 6.89 8.59
CA GLU A 82 2.85 5.55 8.94
C GLU A 82 2.25 4.49 8.02
N VAL A 83 2.99 3.41 7.80
CA VAL A 83 2.54 2.25 7.04
C VAL A 83 2.96 1.00 7.80
N GLU A 84 1.99 0.24 8.27
CA GLU A 84 2.23 -1.01 9.00
C GLU A 84 1.80 -2.18 8.10
N VAL A 85 2.71 -3.14 7.92
CA VAL A 85 2.45 -4.34 7.13
C VAL A 85 2.49 -5.54 8.07
N TYR A 86 1.37 -6.24 8.17
CA TYR A 86 1.23 -7.42 9.02
C TYR A 86 1.26 -8.69 8.17
N GLY A 87 1.97 -9.70 8.67
CA GLY A 87 2.12 -10.97 7.98
C GLY A 87 3.09 -11.89 8.70
N TYR A 88 3.40 -13.00 8.06
CA TYR A 88 4.40 -13.98 8.53
C TYR A 88 5.28 -14.42 7.36
N ARG A 89 6.48 -14.93 7.65
CA ARG A 89 7.43 -15.36 6.62
C ARG A 89 6.83 -16.51 5.81
N ALA A 90 6.96 -16.41 4.48
CA ALA A 90 6.45 -17.40 3.52
C ALA A 90 7.47 -18.52 3.22
#